data_AF-A0A1M5BVW3-F1
#
_entry.id   AF-A0A1M5BVW3-F1
#
_cell.length_a   1.000
_cell.length_b   1.000
_cell.length_c   1.000
_cell.angle_alpha   90.00
_cell.angle_beta   90.00
_cell.angle_gamma   90.00
#
_symmetry.space_group_name_H-M   'P 1'
#
loop_
_entity.id
_entity.type
_entity.pdbx_description
1 polymer ?
#
loop_
_entity_poly.entity_id
_entity_poly.type
_entity_poly.pdbx_seq_one_letter_code
_entity_poly.pdbx_strand_id
1 'polypeptide(L)'
;MKYTKKIQLLVGLLFFFPLVKGQNTTGYTGTRNYTAEKTYIEPTSQTGSSSAKTVSDIVYFDGFGLKWQEIQVGASPSGGADLILPHSYGTLGQVEKEYLPYIKNGNNGAFDADMFSPSHWSIYGTEEQNYAFT
;
A
#
# COMPACT_ATOMS: atom_id res chain seq x y z
N MET A 1 -14.77 8.01 -49.68
CA MET A 1 -14.41 6.71 -49.08
C MET A 1 -12.99 6.64 -48.47
N LYS A 2 -12.06 7.57 -48.78
CA LYS A 2 -10.68 7.59 -48.21
C LYS A 2 -10.60 7.97 -46.72
N TYR A 3 -11.54 8.76 -46.22
CA TYR A 3 -11.55 9.27 -44.84
C TYR A 3 -12.22 8.31 -43.84
N THR A 4 -13.16 7.50 -44.30
CA THR A 4 -13.92 6.54 -43.47
C THR A 4 -13.01 5.47 -42.87
N LYS A 5 -12.01 4.99 -43.63
CA LYS A 5 -11.01 4.04 -43.13
C LYS A 5 -10.05 4.64 -42.09
N LYS A 6 -9.73 5.94 -42.21
CA LYS A 6 -8.88 6.65 -41.22
C LYS A 6 -9.62 6.90 -39.90
N ILE A 7 -10.91 7.22 -39.96
CA ILE A 7 -11.77 7.38 -38.78
C ILE A 7 -11.97 6.02 -38.09
N GLN A 8 -12.20 4.95 -38.85
CA GLN A 8 -12.26 3.59 -38.29
C GLN A 8 -10.93 3.16 -37.64
N LEU A 9 -9.79 3.55 -38.21
CA LEU A 9 -8.47 3.31 -37.63
C LEU A 9 -8.28 4.10 -36.30
N LEU A 10 -8.75 5.35 -36.24
CA LEU A 10 -8.65 6.20 -35.05
C LEU A 10 -9.56 5.69 -33.90
N VAL A 11 -10.77 5.22 -34.24
CA VAL A 11 -11.73 4.66 -33.26
C VAL A 11 -11.26 3.29 -32.76
N GLY A 12 -10.63 2.47 -33.61
CA GLY A 12 -10.04 1.19 -33.22
C GLY A 12 -8.85 1.34 -32.25
N LEU A 13 -8.07 2.42 -32.40
CA LEU A 13 -6.94 2.71 -31.50
C LEU A 13 -7.39 3.20 -30.11
N LEU A 14 -8.55 3.86 -30.03
CA LEU A 14 -9.14 4.33 -28.76
C LEU A 14 -9.71 3.20 -27.87
N PHE A 15 -9.99 2.03 -28.45
CA PHE A 15 -10.46 0.84 -27.73
C PHE A 15 -9.35 -0.16 -27.40
N PHE A 16 -8.11 0.09 -27.85
CA PHE A 16 -6.95 -0.75 -27.59
C PHE A 16 -6.10 -0.19 -26.44
N PHE A 17 -6.74 0.16 -25.32
CA PHE A 17 -6.02 0.24 -24.05
C PHE A 17 -5.96 -1.17 -23.48
N PRO A 18 -4.82 -1.91 -23.57
CA PRO A 18 -4.67 -3.04 -22.68
C PRO A 18 -4.79 -2.49 -21.26
N LEU A 19 -5.78 -2.97 -20.50
CA LEU A 19 -5.74 -2.86 -19.05
C LEU A 19 -4.49 -3.64 -18.62
N VAL A 20 -3.34 -2.97 -18.58
CA VAL A 20 -2.14 -3.50 -17.97
C VAL A 20 -2.46 -3.60 -16.49
N LYS A 21 -2.82 -4.80 -16.03
CA LYS A 21 -2.82 -5.09 -14.59
C LYS A 21 -1.36 -5.09 -14.17
N GLY A 22 -0.90 -3.96 -13.61
CA GLY A 22 0.39 -3.88 -12.92
C GLY A 22 0.47 -4.96 -11.83
N GLN A 23 1.68 -5.48 -11.63
CA GLN A 23 2.09 -6.51 -10.67
C GLN A 23 1.05 -6.86 -9.58
N ASN A 24 0.27 -7.93 -9.79
CA ASN A 24 -0.58 -8.51 -8.75
C ASN A 24 0.29 -9.40 -7.86
N THR A 25 0.87 -8.83 -6.81
CA THR A 25 1.41 -9.59 -5.68
C THR A 25 0.25 -9.97 -4.76
N THR A 26 0.12 -11.25 -4.47
CA THR A 26 -0.91 -11.80 -3.58
C THR A 26 -0.70 -11.23 -2.17
N GLY A 27 -1.51 -10.24 -1.78
CA GLY A 27 -1.47 -9.62 -0.44
C GLY A 27 -1.74 -8.11 -0.48
N TYR A 28 -1.34 -7.42 -1.55
CA TYR A 28 -1.51 -5.96 -1.64
C TYR A 28 -2.90 -5.62 -2.21
N THR A 29 -3.38 -4.42 -1.90
CA THR A 29 -4.70 -3.95 -2.34
C THR A 29 -4.60 -3.30 -3.72
N GLY A 30 -4.79 -4.11 -4.76
CA GLY A 30 -4.65 -3.68 -6.16
C GLY A 30 -5.66 -2.63 -6.66
N THR A 31 -6.66 -2.26 -5.86
CA THR A 31 -7.58 -1.14 -6.14
C THR A 31 -7.07 0.21 -5.61
N ARG A 32 -5.90 0.22 -4.96
CA ARG A 32 -5.23 1.42 -4.44
C ARG A 32 -3.91 1.64 -5.15
N ASN A 33 -3.46 2.89 -5.21
CA ASN A 33 -2.13 3.22 -5.68
C ASN A 33 -1.11 2.90 -4.58
N TYR A 34 -0.05 2.17 -4.93
CA TYR A 34 1.02 1.85 -3.98
C TYR A 34 2.38 1.72 -4.67
N THR A 35 3.43 1.87 -3.87
CA THR A 35 4.81 1.44 -4.18
C THR A 35 5.17 0.29 -3.27
N ALA A 36 5.87 -0.71 -3.80
CA ALA A 36 6.36 -1.84 -3.04
C ALA A 36 7.89 -1.97 -3.20
N GLU A 37 8.59 -1.96 -2.07
CA GLU A 37 10.01 -2.26 -2.00
C GLU A 37 10.20 -3.69 -1.47
N LYS A 38 11.13 -4.43 -2.07
CA LYS A 38 11.52 -5.76 -1.61
C LYS A 38 13.04 -5.84 -1.51
N THR A 39 13.51 -6.06 -0.29
CA THR A 39 14.93 -6.17 0.02
C THR A 39 15.29 -7.62 0.30
N TYR A 40 16.26 -8.15 -0.43
CA TYR A 40 16.79 -9.49 -0.21
C TYR A 40 17.84 -9.44 0.89
N ILE A 41 17.65 -10.24 1.95
CA ILE A 41 18.58 -10.33 3.08
C ILE A 41 19.43 -11.61 3.03
N GLU A 42 19.19 -12.45 2.03
CA GLU A 42 20.02 -13.60 1.69
C GLU A 42 20.43 -13.53 0.21
N PRO A 43 21.65 -13.98 -0.14
CA PRO A 43 22.10 -14.00 -1.53
C PRO A 43 21.17 -14.86 -2.39
N THR A 44 20.77 -14.33 -3.55
CA THR A 44 20.00 -15.07 -4.55
C THR A 44 20.49 -14.72 -5.94
N SER A 45 20.51 -15.71 -6.82
CA SER A 45 20.78 -15.53 -8.25
C SER A 45 19.50 -15.28 -9.06
N GLN A 46 18.34 -15.31 -8.42
CA GLN A 46 17.04 -15.16 -9.06
C GLN A 46 16.16 -14.16 -8.31
N THR A 47 15.71 -13.12 -9.02
CA THR A 47 14.69 -12.18 -8.57
C THR A 47 13.34 -12.90 -8.46
N GLY A 48 12.67 -12.76 -7.32
CA GLY A 48 11.37 -13.37 -7.05
C GLY A 48 11.43 -14.80 -6.52
N SER A 49 12.63 -15.33 -6.27
CA SER A 49 12.80 -16.63 -5.60
C SER A 49 12.14 -16.61 -4.22
N SER A 50 11.22 -17.55 -3.97
CA SER A 50 10.58 -17.74 -2.66
C SER A 50 11.51 -18.33 -1.61
N SER A 51 12.68 -18.83 -2.01
CA SER A 51 13.65 -19.48 -1.15
C SER A 51 14.53 -18.49 -0.41
N ALA A 52 14.75 -17.31 -0.99
CA ALA A 52 15.56 -16.27 -0.38
C ALA A 52 14.74 -15.48 0.63
N LYS A 53 15.29 -15.25 1.83
CA LYS A 53 14.62 -14.36 2.78
C LYS A 53 14.58 -12.93 2.26
N THR A 54 13.42 -12.31 2.42
CA THR A 54 13.18 -10.93 2.01
C THR A 54 12.43 -10.17 3.08
N VAL A 55 12.68 -8.86 3.14
CA VAL A 55 11.83 -7.87 3.82
C VAL A 55 11.06 -7.12 2.73
N SER A 56 9.83 -6.69 3.02
CA SER A 56 9.02 -5.94 2.07
C SER A 56 8.29 -4.79 2.74
N ASP A 57 8.33 -3.63 2.10
CA ASP A 57 7.75 -2.38 2.59
C ASP A 57 6.80 -1.82 1.54
N ILE A 58 5.59 -1.48 1.96
CA ILE A 58 4.51 -0.99 1.09
C ILE A 58 4.13 0.42 1.51
N VAL A 59 4.03 1.32 0.54
CA VAL A 59 3.50 2.66 0.75
C VAL A 59 2.28 2.83 -0.11
N TYR A 60 1.11 2.95 0.51
CA TYR A 60 -0.12 3.34 -0.15
C TYR A 60 -0.21 4.86 -0.24
N PHE A 61 -0.80 5.35 -1.32
CA PHE A 61 -0.97 6.78 -1.57
C PHE A 61 -2.45 7.16 -1.66
N ASP A 62 -2.75 8.40 -1.33
CA ASP A 62 -4.07 9.00 -1.52
C ASP A 62 -4.30 9.43 -2.99
N GLY A 63 -5.39 10.15 -3.25
CA GLY A 63 -5.72 10.66 -4.59
C GLY A 63 -4.83 11.80 -5.08
N PHE A 64 -4.03 12.41 -4.21
CA PHE A 64 -3.12 13.53 -4.49
C PHE A 64 -1.65 13.08 -4.57
N GLY A 65 -1.37 11.80 -4.30
CA GLY A 65 -0.02 11.25 -4.28
C GLY A 65 0.72 11.47 -2.96
N LEU A 66 0.03 11.91 -1.91
CA LEU A 66 0.57 11.91 -0.54
C LEU A 66 0.53 10.48 0.00
N LYS A 67 1.49 10.14 0.87
CA LYS A 67 1.44 8.85 1.57
C LYS A 67 0.12 8.75 2.32
N TRP A 68 -0.46 7.56 2.42
CA TRP A 68 -1.67 7.36 3.20
C TRP A 68 -1.42 6.36 4.32
N GLN A 69 -0.61 5.35 4.03
CA GLN A 69 -0.24 4.32 4.97
C GLN A 69 1.06 3.67 4.53
N GLU A 70 1.99 3.47 5.47
CA GLU A 70 3.19 2.67 5.28
C GLU A 70 3.02 1.33 6.01
N ILE A 71 3.45 0.23 5.39
CA ILE A 71 3.31 -1.12 5.93
C ILE A 71 4.64 -1.85 5.78
N GLN A 72 5.21 -2.26 6.91
CA GLN A 72 6.32 -3.21 6.94
C GLN A 72 5.74 -4.62 7.08
N VAL A 73 5.85 -5.41 6.01
CA VAL A 73 5.18 -6.71 5.92
C VAL A 73 5.89 -7.73 6.79
N GLY A 74 5.16 -8.38 7.71
CA GLY A 74 5.70 -9.38 8.62
C GLY A 74 6.75 -8.84 9.59
N ALA A 75 6.76 -7.54 9.90
CA ALA A 75 7.77 -6.92 10.76
C ALA A 75 7.72 -7.35 12.24
N SER A 76 6.66 -8.03 12.67
CA SER A 76 6.61 -8.65 14.01
C SER A 76 7.70 -9.72 14.19
N PRO A 77 8.18 -9.99 15.42
CA PRO A 77 9.20 -11.03 15.65
C PRO A 77 8.82 -12.43 15.17
N SER A 78 7.52 -12.76 15.13
CA SER A 78 7.02 -14.04 14.62
C SER A 78 6.80 -14.06 13.10
N GLY A 79 6.93 -12.92 12.42
CA GLY A 79 6.65 -12.77 10.99
C GLY A 79 5.16 -12.76 10.61
N GLY A 80 4.24 -12.93 11.57
CA GLY A 80 2.81 -13.11 11.32
C GLY A 80 1.98 -11.83 11.26
N ALA A 81 2.56 -10.69 11.61
CA ALA A 81 1.88 -9.41 11.66
C ALA A 81 2.71 -8.29 11.04
N ASP A 82 1.99 -7.35 10.42
CA ASP A 82 2.57 -6.18 9.79
C ASP A 82 2.64 -5.03 10.79
N LEU A 83 3.66 -4.17 10.65
CA LEU A 83 3.71 -2.87 11.32
C LEU A 83 3.16 -1.81 10.37
N ILE A 84 2.14 -1.09 10.80
CA ILE A 84 1.41 -0.13 9.99
C ILE A 84 1.57 1.29 10.57
N LEU A 85 1.93 2.26 9.73
CA LEU A 85 2.00 3.68 10.06
C LEU A 85 0.99 4.48 9.20
N PRO A 86 -0.11 4.98 9.78
CA PRO A 86 -1.07 5.84 9.10
C PRO A 86 -0.54 7.26 8.90
N HIS A 87 -0.99 7.92 7.83
CA HIS A 87 -0.73 9.34 7.59
C HIS A 87 -2.04 10.10 7.35
N SER A 88 -2.20 11.25 8.01
CA SER A 88 -3.37 12.13 7.87
C SER A 88 -2.95 13.54 7.47
N TYR A 89 -3.54 14.04 6.38
CA TYR A 89 -3.27 15.36 5.85
C TYR A 89 -4.55 16.18 5.76
N GLY A 90 -4.41 17.48 6.00
CA GLY A 90 -5.48 18.45 5.77
C GLY A 90 -5.62 18.79 4.29
N THR A 91 -6.59 19.67 3.99
CA THR A 91 -6.97 19.99 2.60
C THR A 91 -5.88 20.61 1.74
N LEU A 92 -4.83 21.20 2.35
CA LEU A 92 -3.70 21.81 1.63
C LEU A 92 -2.44 20.93 1.70
N GLY A 93 -2.56 19.68 2.16
CA GLY A 93 -1.45 18.73 2.28
C GLY A 93 -0.56 18.93 3.51
N GLN A 94 -0.97 19.78 4.46
CA GLN A 94 -0.32 19.88 5.77
C GLN A 94 -0.60 18.64 6.61
N VAL A 95 0.38 18.18 7.38
CA VAL A 95 0.17 17.07 8.34
C VAL A 95 -0.80 17.53 9.43
N GLU A 96 -1.89 16.79 9.63
CA GLU A 96 -2.86 17.08 10.69
C GLU A 96 -2.55 16.33 11.98
N LYS A 97 -2.04 15.11 11.86
CA LYS A 97 -1.73 14.21 12.98
C LYS A 97 -0.58 13.29 12.62
N GLU A 98 0.38 13.16 13.52
CA GLU A 98 1.46 12.19 13.41
C GLU A 98 1.15 10.96 14.28
N TYR A 99 0.55 9.93 13.68
CA TYR A 99 0.10 8.74 14.39
C TYR A 99 1.26 7.82 14.81
N LEU A 100 1.08 7.13 15.95
CA LEU A 100 1.94 6.02 16.34
C LEU A 100 1.65 4.80 15.45
N PRO A 101 2.67 3.98 15.12
CA PRO A 101 2.42 2.76 14.37
C PRO A 101 1.70 1.71 15.23
N TYR A 102 0.99 0.80 14.58
CA TYR A 102 0.30 -0.32 15.23
C TYR A 102 0.53 -1.63 14.49
N ILE A 103 0.23 -2.75 15.14
CA ILE A 103 0.43 -4.09 14.60
C ILE A 103 -0.88 -4.64 14.05
N LYS A 104 -0.86 -5.24 12.85
CA LYS A 104 -2.01 -5.94 12.27
C LYS A 104 -1.67 -7.38 11.86
N ASN A 105 -2.31 -8.33 12.54
CA ASN A 105 -2.08 -9.76 12.31
C ASN A 105 -2.64 -10.22 10.96
N GLY A 106 -1.86 -11.04 10.23
CA GLY A 106 -2.29 -11.67 8.98
C GLY A 106 -2.59 -10.70 7.82
N ASN A 107 -2.08 -9.47 7.90
CA ASN A 107 -2.42 -8.42 6.93
C ASN A 107 -1.69 -8.57 5.59
N ASN A 108 -0.48 -9.13 5.57
CA ASN A 108 0.28 -9.46 4.36
C ASN A 108 0.41 -8.30 3.34
N GLY A 109 0.58 -7.06 3.83
CA GLY A 109 0.70 -5.85 3.03
C GLY A 109 -0.61 -5.28 2.50
N ALA A 110 -1.77 -5.79 2.95
CA ALA A 110 -3.07 -5.23 2.56
C ALA A 110 -3.28 -3.83 3.15
N PHE A 111 -4.00 -2.98 2.42
CA PHE A 111 -4.41 -1.66 2.91
C PHE A 111 -5.41 -1.81 4.05
N ASP A 112 -5.19 -1.11 5.17
CA ASP A 112 -6.15 -1.06 6.26
C ASP A 112 -7.12 0.11 6.08
N ALA A 113 -8.38 -0.18 5.76
CA ALA A 113 -9.39 0.86 5.64
C ALA A 113 -9.73 1.54 6.98
N ASP A 114 -9.52 0.83 8.09
CA ASP A 114 -9.86 1.28 9.43
C ASP A 114 -8.61 1.80 10.18
N MET A 115 -7.59 2.28 9.47
CA MET A 115 -6.27 2.62 10.03
C MET A 115 -6.27 3.66 11.15
N PHE A 116 -7.33 4.46 11.25
CA PHE A 116 -7.49 5.48 12.30
C PHE A 116 -8.39 5.01 13.46
N SER A 117 -8.81 3.75 13.47
CA SER A 117 -9.60 3.21 14.57
C SER A 117 -8.81 3.25 15.88
N PRO A 118 -9.33 3.87 16.95
CA PRO A 118 -8.65 3.92 18.24
C PRO A 118 -8.32 2.53 18.82
N SER A 119 -9.07 1.49 18.42
CA SER A 119 -8.83 0.11 18.86
C SER A 119 -7.43 -0.42 18.54
N HIS A 120 -6.75 0.18 17.55
CA HIS A 120 -5.37 -0.19 17.20
C HIS A 120 -4.35 0.16 18.28
N TRP A 121 -4.69 1.09 19.17
CA TRP A 121 -3.82 1.61 20.23
C TRP A 121 -4.35 1.30 21.63
N SER A 122 -5.17 0.26 21.77
CA SER A 122 -5.76 -0.16 23.05
C SER A 122 -4.72 -0.49 24.13
N ILE A 123 -3.45 -0.73 23.74
CA ILE A 123 -2.34 -0.94 24.66
C ILE A 123 -2.09 0.25 25.60
N TYR A 124 -2.44 1.47 25.18
CA TYR A 124 -2.36 2.67 26.02
C TYR A 124 -3.61 2.87 26.90
N GLY A 125 -4.64 2.02 26.75
CA GLY A 125 -5.89 2.10 27.52
C GLY A 125 -6.98 2.95 26.84
N THR A 126 -8.22 2.78 27.28
CA THR A 126 -9.42 3.38 26.63
C THR A 126 -9.46 4.90 26.70
N GLU A 127 -8.85 5.49 27.73
CA GLU A 127 -8.77 6.94 27.89
C GLU A 127 -7.73 7.57 26.95
N GLU A 128 -6.66 6.84 26.60
CA GLU A 128 -5.51 7.38 25.87
C GLU A 128 -5.49 6.99 24.39
N GLN A 129 -6.12 5.87 24.01
CA GLN A 129 -6.06 5.33 22.63
C GLN A 129 -6.56 6.30 21.55
N ASN A 130 -7.41 7.27 21.91
CA ASN A 130 -7.91 8.32 21.01
C ASN A 130 -6.86 9.40 20.69
N TYR A 131 -5.73 9.40 21.39
CA TYR A 131 -4.66 10.40 21.31
C TYR A 131 -3.32 9.76 20.94
N ALA A 132 -3.34 8.62 20.23
CA ALA A 132 -2.14 7.96 19.74
C ALA A 132 -1.50 8.69 18.53
N PHE A 133 -1.41 10.01 18.62
CA PHE A 133 -0.78 10.91 17.66
C PHE A 133 -0.29 12.18 18.37
N THR A 134 0.66 12.88 17.75
CA THR A 134 1.08 14.24 18.15
C THR A 134 0.58 15.30 17.18
#